data_AF-A0A392MVT0-F1
#
_entry.id   AF-A0A392MVT0-F1
#
_cell.length_a   1.000
_cell.length_b   1.000
_cell.length_c   1.000
_cell.angle_alpha   90.00
_cell.angle_beta   90.00
_cell.angle_gamma   90.00
#
_symmetry.space_group_name_H-M   'P 1'
#
loop_
_entity.id
_entity.type
_entity.pdbx_description
1 polymer ?
#
loop_
_entity_poly.entity_id
_entity_poly.type
_entity_poly.pdbx_seq_one_letter_code
_entity_poly.pdbx_strand_id
1 'polypeptide(L)'
;LILGTVPDHVNSTSRIVSEDNIRFLFEVQKKVDAIRANYSGLMVSLQDICMKPLDKDCATQSILQYFKMDPNNFDNYGGVEHLNYCFE
;
A
#
# COMPACT_ATOMS: atom_id res chain seq x y z
N LEU A 1 5.65 13.97 4.85
CA LEU A 1 5.26 13.53 3.50
C LEU A 1 3.76 13.54 3.43
N ILE A 2 3.15 14.23 2.46
CA ILE A 2 1.70 14.23 2.26
C ILE A 2 1.43 13.58 0.91
N LEU A 3 0.74 12.44 0.94
CA LEU A 3 0.24 11.72 -0.22
C LEU A 3 -1.28 11.65 -0.03
N GLY A 4 -2.04 12.07 -1.03
CA GLY A 4 -3.49 11.98 -0.96
C GLY A 4 -4.11 12.00 -2.35
N THR A 5 -5.32 11.46 -2.42
CA THR A 5 -6.20 11.55 -3.58
C THR A 5 -7.06 12.80 -3.45
N VAL A 6 -7.40 13.43 -4.57
CA VAL A 6 -8.39 14.51 -4.61
C VAL A 6 -9.73 13.89 -5.03
N PRO A 7 -10.83 14.15 -4.31
CA PRO A 7 -12.13 13.63 -4.71
C PRO A 7 -12.53 14.21 -6.06
N ASP A 8 -12.98 13.35 -6.97
CA ASP A 8 -13.47 13.79 -8.26
C ASP A 8 -14.87 14.41 -8.10
N HIS A 9 -15.06 15.62 -8.64
CA HIS A 9 -16.30 16.40 -8.49
C HIS A 9 -17.40 16.01 -9.48
N VAL A 10 -17.17 14.99 -10.30
CA VAL A 10 -18.16 14.48 -11.25
C VAL A 10 -19.19 13.66 -10.48
N ASN A 11 -20.48 13.80 -10.83
CA ASN A 11 -21.67 13.19 -10.21
C ASN A 11 -21.70 11.64 -10.11
N SER A 12 -20.57 10.96 -10.27
CA SER A 12 -20.38 9.55 -9.97
C SER A 12 -19.87 9.37 -8.53
N THR A 13 -20.47 8.46 -7.76
CA THR A 13 -19.88 7.93 -6.53
C THR A 13 -18.44 7.50 -6.80
N SER A 14 -17.47 8.24 -6.25
CA SER A 14 -16.06 7.88 -6.32
C SER A 14 -15.86 6.53 -5.62
N ARG A 15 -15.53 5.48 -6.39
CA ARG A 15 -15.22 4.17 -5.81
C ARG A 15 -13.79 4.19 -5.25
N ILE A 16 -13.65 3.82 -3.99
CA ILE A 16 -12.34 3.69 -3.32
C ILE A 16 -11.47 2.66 -4.08
N VAL A 17 -12.08 1.57 -4.53
CA VAL A 17 -11.44 0.54 -5.34
C VAL A 17 -11.49 0.97 -6.81
N SER A 18 -10.40 1.60 -7.26
CA SER A 18 -10.15 1.97 -8.65
C SER A 18 -8.71 1.67 -9.01
N GLU A 19 -8.40 1.59 -10.30
CA GLU A 19 -7.04 1.32 -10.75
C GLU A 19 -6.06 2.35 -10.24
N ASP A 20 -6.39 3.63 -10.43
CA ASP A 20 -5.56 4.75 -9.99
C ASP A 20 -5.32 4.73 -8.48
N ASN A 21 -6.36 4.47 -7.68
CA ASN A 21 -6.23 4.43 -6.22
C ASN A 21 -5.34 3.27 -5.74
N ILE A 22 -5.45 2.09 -6.36
CA ILE A 22 -4.63 0.94 -5.97
C ILE A 22 -3.18 1.10 -6.42
N ARG A 23 -2.95 1.61 -7.64
CA ARG A 23 -1.59 1.96 -8.10
C ARG A 23 -0.97 3.04 -7.19
N PHE A 24 -1.76 4.05 -6.82
CA PHE A 24 -1.33 5.05 -5.85
C PHE A 24 -1.03 4.46 -4.47
N LEU A 25 -1.81 3.48 -4.01
CA LEU A 25 -1.58 2.81 -2.73
C LEU A 25 -0.24 2.07 -2.69
N PHE A 26 0.22 1.47 -3.81
CA PHE A 26 1.58 0.91 -3.90
C PHE A 26 2.66 1.97 -3.68
N GLU A 27 2.49 3.17 -4.24
CA GLU A 27 3.42 4.28 -4.02
C GLU A 27 3.37 4.77 -2.57
N VAL A 28 2.19 4.85 -1.96
CA VAL A 28 2.04 5.16 -0.53
C VAL A 28 2.78 4.13 0.32
N GLN A 29 2.59 2.83 0.06
CA GLN A 29 3.25 1.77 0.80
C GLN A 29 4.78 1.86 0.69
N LYS A 30 5.30 2.03 -0.53
CA LYS A 30 6.75 2.21 -0.77
C LYS A 30 7.33 3.39 0.02
N LYS A 31 6.56 4.47 0.14
CA LYS A 31 6.97 5.65 0.89
C LYS A 31 6.91 5.44 2.41
N VAL A 32 5.93 4.68 2.90
CA VAL A 32 5.83 4.27 4.30
C VAL A 32 7.02 3.36 4.68
N ASP A 33 7.35 2.38 3.83
CA ASP A 33 8.47 1.46 4.07
C ASP A 33 9.84 2.17 4.07
N ALA A 34 9.94 3.31 3.37
CA ALA A 34 11.13 4.13 3.33
C ALA A 34 11.25 5.13 4.50
N ILE A 35 10.28 5.19 5.42
CA ILE A 35 10.32 6.10 6.57
C ILE A 35 11.51 5.77 7.46
N ARG A 36 12.24 6.84 7.81
CA ARG A 36 13.38 6.82 8.71
C ARG A 36 13.26 7.98 9.68
N ALA A 37 13.64 7.75 10.92
CA ALA A 37 13.61 8.76 11.98
C ALA A 37 14.90 8.72 12.79
N ASN A 38 15.30 9.87 13.34
CA ASN A 38 16.40 9.91 14.30
C ASN A 38 15.84 9.63 15.70
N TYR A 39 16.35 8.58 16.35
CA TYR A 39 16.09 8.27 17.74
C TYR A 39 17.43 8.18 18.48
N SER A 40 17.66 9.13 19.39
CA SER A 40 18.87 9.18 20.23
C SER A 40 20.20 9.20 19.43
N GLY A 41 20.21 9.85 18.27
CA GLY A 41 21.38 9.95 17.38
C GLY A 41 21.53 8.79 16.39
N LEU A 42 20.69 7.76 16.50
CA LEU A 42 20.64 6.64 15.55
C LEU A 42 19.54 6.88 14.52
N MET A 43 19.84 6.59 13.26
CA MET A 43 18.84 6.60 12.19
C MET A 43 18.13 5.24 12.17
N VAL A 44 16.87 5.23 12.61
CA VAL A 44 16.00 4.05 12.73
C VAL A 44 15.01 4.03 11.57
N SER A 45 14.83 2.89 10.93
CA SER A 45 13.87 2.63 9.87
C SER A 45 12.66 1.83 10.39
N LEU A 46 11.58 1.79 9.61
CA LEU A 46 10.43 0.93 9.93
C LEU A 46 10.84 -0.55 10.09
N GLN A 47 11.86 -0.99 9.33
CA GLN A 47 12.31 -2.39 9.33
C GLN A 47 13.06 -2.77 10.61
N ASP A 48 13.50 -1.79 11.39
CA ASP A 48 14.18 -1.99 12.66
C ASP A 48 13.19 -2.19 13.82
N ILE A 49 11.93 -1.75 13.66
CA ILE A 49 10.94 -1.70 14.75
C ILE A 49 9.66 -2.49 14.47
N CYS A 50 9.44 -2.94 13.23
CA CYS A 50 8.24 -3.68 12.86
C CYS A 50 8.21 -5.11 13.46
N MET A 51 7.01 -5.66 13.60
CA MET A 51 6.83 -7.08 13.93
C MET A 51 7.20 -7.96 12.74
N LYS A 52 8.05 -8.99 12.97
CA LYS A 52 8.47 -9.97 11.96
C LYS A 52 8.14 -11.38 12.46
N PRO A 53 6.95 -11.93 12.15
CA PRO A 53 6.54 -13.24 12.68
C PRO A 53 7.47 -14.40 12.26
N LEU A 54 8.15 -14.26 11.12
CA LEU A 54 9.08 -15.25 10.56
C LEU A 54 10.52 -14.70 10.46
N ASP A 55 10.84 -13.65 11.23
CA ASP A 55 12.16 -13.00 11.29
C ASP A 55 12.72 -12.43 9.97
N LYS A 56 11.89 -12.33 8.91
CA LYS A 56 12.29 -11.80 7.60
C LYS A 56 11.64 -10.45 7.31
N ASP A 57 10.38 -10.50 6.90
CA ASP A 57 9.63 -9.34 6.41
C ASP A 57 8.70 -8.76 7.47
N CYS A 58 8.49 -7.45 7.42
CA CYS A 58 7.53 -6.79 8.29
C CYS A 58 6.11 -7.27 8.02
N ALA A 59 5.37 -7.54 9.08
CA ALA A 59 3.94 -7.74 9.00
C ALA A 59 3.25 -6.42 8.65
N THR A 60 2.83 -6.29 7.40
CA THR A 60 1.93 -5.24 6.90
C THR A 60 0.52 -5.82 6.79
N GLN A 61 -0.53 -5.04 7.01
CA GLN A 61 -1.91 -5.47 6.72
C GLN A 61 -2.48 -4.53 5.65
N SER A 62 -2.56 -5.01 4.43
CA SER A 62 -3.01 -4.22 3.28
C SER A 62 -3.55 -5.11 2.18
N ILE A 63 -4.49 -4.61 1.38
CA ILE A 63 -4.99 -5.31 0.18
C ILE A 63 -3.86 -5.61 -0.81
N LEU A 64 -2.75 -4.85 -0.76
CA LEU A 64 -1.57 -5.05 -1.59
C LEU A 64 -0.89 -6.41 -1.35
N GLN A 65 -1.13 -7.05 -0.21
CA GLN A 65 -0.58 -8.37 0.10
C GLN A 65 -1.10 -9.46 -0.84
N TYR A 66 -2.32 -9.30 -1.37
CA TYR A 66 -2.85 -10.21 -2.39
C TYR A 66 -1.94 -10.24 -3.63
N PHE A 67 -1.39 -9.08 -4.00
CA PHE A 67 -0.42 -8.92 -5.09
C PHE A 67 1.03 -9.19 -4.66
N LYS A 68 1.23 -9.83 -3.50
CA LYS A 68 2.55 -10.10 -2.90
C LYS A 68 3.41 -8.84 -2.71
N MET A 69 2.75 -7.69 -2.47
CA MET A 69 3.40 -6.39 -2.32
C MET A 69 4.23 -5.95 -3.54
N ASP A 70 3.99 -6.55 -4.72
CA ASP A 70 4.69 -6.22 -5.96
C ASP A 70 3.70 -5.62 -6.98
N PRO A 71 3.88 -4.35 -7.39
CA PRO A 71 2.98 -3.73 -8.37
C PRO A 71 2.99 -4.42 -9.73
N ASN A 72 4.05 -5.18 -10.08
CA ASN A 72 4.09 -5.94 -11.35
C ASN A 72 3.13 -7.14 -11.33
N ASN A 73 2.70 -7.57 -10.15
CA ASN A 73 1.69 -8.61 -10.01
C ASN A 73 0.27 -8.05 -10.13
N PHE A 74 0.06 -6.73 -10.15
CA PHE A 74 -1.27 -6.14 -10.11
C PHE A 74 -2.16 -6.64 -11.25
N ASP A 75 -1.70 -6.48 -12.49
CA ASP A 75 -2.47 -6.88 -13.68
C ASP A 75 -2.56 -8.41 -13.79
N ASN A 76 -1.46 -9.11 -13.46
CA ASN A 76 -1.37 -10.57 -13.56
C ASN A 76 -2.26 -11.34 -12.58
N TYR A 77 -2.69 -10.70 -11.49
CA TYR A 77 -3.53 -11.30 -10.45
C TYR A 77 -4.99 -10.80 -10.52
N GLY A 78 -5.40 -10.23 -11.67
CA GLY A 78 -6.77 -9.82 -11.96
C GLY A 78 -7.09 -8.36 -11.61
N GLY A 79 -6.08 -7.57 -11.23
CA GLY A 79 -6.20 -6.12 -11.05
C GLY A 79 -7.38 -5.68 -10.19
N VAL A 80 -8.04 -4.61 -10.63
CA VAL A 80 -9.21 -4.03 -9.96
C VAL A 80 -10.42 -4.96 -9.98
N GLU A 81 -10.60 -5.75 -11.04
CA GLU A 81 -11.74 -6.66 -11.17
C GLU A 81 -11.73 -7.71 -10.06
N HIS A 82 -10.57 -8.30 -9.77
CA HIS A 82 -10.44 -9.25 -8.66
C HIS A 82 -10.72 -8.59 -7.31
N LEU A 83 -10.23 -7.36 -7.11
CA LEU A 83 -10.51 -6.63 -5.87
C LEU A 83 -12.00 -6.37 -5.70
N ASN A 84 -12.70 -5.95 -6.75
CA ASN A 84 -14.15 -5.76 -6.70
C ASN A 84 -14.89 -7.06 -6.36
N TYR A 85 -14.46 -8.20 -6.92
CA TYR A 85 -15.02 -9.51 -6.57
C TYR A 85 -14.89 -9.83 -5.07
N CYS A 86 -13.77 -9.47 -4.44
CA CYS A 86 -13.58 -9.68 -3.00
C CYS A 86 -14.45 -8.79 -2.09
N PHE A 87 -15.08 -7.74 -2.63
CA PHE A 87 -15.99 -6.85 -1.90
C PHE A 87 -17.47 -7.20 -2.06
N GLU A 88 -17.80 -8.14 -2.96
CA GLU A 88 -19.16 -8.70 -3.14
C GLU A 88 -19.36 -9.97 -2.30
#